data_AF-A0A3C0FPB5-F1
#
_entry.id   AF-A0A3C0FPB5-F1
#
_cell.length_a   1.000
_cell.length_b   1.000
_cell.length_c   1.000
_cell.angle_alpha   90.00
_cell.angle_beta   90.00
_cell.angle_gamma   90.00
#
_symmetry.space_group_name_H-M   'P 1'
#
loop_
_entity.id
_entity.type
_entity.pdbx_description
1 polymer ?
#
loop_
_entity_poly.entity_id
_entity_poly.type
_entity_poly.pdbx_seq_one_letter_code
_entity_poly.pdbx_strand_id
1 'polypeptide(L)'
;MQNELAVSNHLEAVGDLISEEMVKLVGEWLDIRHMPSDESRQKMAELYEIAEDCLKQAMTAFTAEDIEAANHVLGRKSEFATKLDATLRKVSDEIGPRDLDIRRYRIEVAMVERINRLYERARRIAHATIAIKNQEEPAPDEQNAASTIADAM
;
A
#
# COMPACT_ATOMS: atom_id res chain seq x y z
N MET A 1 11.23 -17.32 -7.29
CA MET A 1 11.87 -17.36 -5.96
C MET A 1 12.20 -16.00 -5.34
N GLN A 2 13.10 -15.16 -5.88
CA GLN A 2 13.48 -13.90 -5.19
C GLN A 2 12.31 -12.90 -5.04
N ASN A 3 11.47 -12.76 -6.06
CA ASN A 3 10.32 -11.86 -6.02
C ASN A 3 9.17 -12.40 -5.15
N GLU A 4 8.96 -13.72 -5.08
CA GLU A 4 7.96 -14.33 -4.19
C GLU A 4 8.34 -14.12 -2.72
N LEU A 5 9.64 -14.28 -2.39
CA LEU A 5 10.16 -13.94 -1.07
C LEU A 5 9.96 -12.46 -0.74
N ALA A 6 10.13 -11.57 -1.73
CA ALA A 6 9.87 -10.14 -1.56
C ALA A 6 8.39 -9.85 -1.24
N VAL A 7 7.44 -10.55 -1.88
CA VAL A 7 6.00 -10.45 -1.58
C VAL A 7 5.71 -10.94 -0.16
N SER A 8 6.29 -12.07 0.26
CA SER A 8 6.18 -12.58 1.64
C SER A 8 6.67 -11.56 2.67
N ASN A 9 7.85 -10.97 2.44
CA ASN A 9 8.41 -9.94 3.33
C ASN A 9 7.53 -8.68 3.39
N HIS A 10 6.87 -8.32 2.30
CA HIS A 10 5.93 -7.21 2.28
C HIS A 10 4.67 -7.53 3.08
N LEU A 11 4.15 -8.74 2.99
CA LEU A 11 3.00 -9.21 3.75
C LEU A 11 3.27 -9.28 5.26
N GLU A 12 4.38 -9.88 5.68
CA GLU A 12 4.80 -9.92 7.09
C GLU A 12 4.81 -8.50 7.66
N ALA A 13 5.47 -7.60 6.95
CA ALA A 13 5.63 -6.24 7.42
C ALA A 13 4.39 -5.35 7.18
N VAL A 14 3.34 -5.84 6.50
CA VAL A 14 1.97 -5.30 6.57
C VAL A 14 1.29 -5.80 7.84
N GLY A 15 1.47 -7.08 8.19
CA GLY A 15 1.02 -7.67 9.44
C GLY A 15 1.48 -6.84 10.63
N ASP A 16 2.79 -6.63 10.79
CA ASP A 16 3.37 -5.84 11.87
C ASP A 16 2.86 -4.39 11.89
N LEU A 17 2.71 -3.79 10.70
CA LEU A 17 2.22 -2.43 10.55
C LEU A 17 0.81 -2.27 11.14
N ILE A 18 -0.07 -3.23 10.89
CA ILE A 18 -1.45 -3.18 11.36
C ILE A 18 -1.54 -3.65 12.81
N SER A 19 -1.03 -4.84 13.12
CA SER A 19 -1.21 -5.51 14.40
C SER A 19 -0.45 -4.85 15.55
N GLU A 20 0.70 -4.23 15.26
CA GLU A 20 1.54 -3.59 16.27
C GLU A 20 1.49 -2.07 16.14
N GLU A 21 1.89 -1.53 14.99
CA GLU A 21 2.12 -0.08 14.89
C GLU A 21 0.81 0.72 14.95
N MET A 22 -0.20 0.37 14.14
CA MET A 22 -1.48 1.08 14.10
C MET A 22 -2.31 0.85 15.36
N VAL A 23 -2.35 -0.39 15.88
CA VAL A 23 -3.03 -0.69 17.15
C VAL A 23 -2.44 0.11 18.30
N LYS A 24 -1.10 0.26 18.36
CA LYS A 24 -0.44 1.09 19.37
C LYS A 24 -0.91 2.55 19.30
N LEU A 25 -0.99 3.14 18.11
CA LEU A 25 -1.46 4.52 17.94
C LEU A 25 -2.91 4.70 18.40
N VAL A 26 -3.77 3.70 18.16
CA VAL A 26 -5.13 3.70 18.71
C VAL A 26 -5.11 3.67 20.24
N GLY A 27 -4.24 2.84 20.84
CA GLY A 27 -4.00 2.84 22.29
C GLY A 27 -3.58 4.21 22.81
N GLU A 28 -2.65 4.88 22.12
CA GLU A 28 -2.19 6.22 22.50
C GLU A 28 -3.33 7.27 22.46
N TRP A 29 -4.25 7.19 21.50
CA TRP A 29 -5.45 8.04 21.49
C TRP A 29 -6.37 7.79 22.69
N LEU A 30 -6.57 6.53 23.06
CA LEU A 30 -7.37 6.15 24.22
C LEU A 30 -6.73 6.63 25.53
N ASP A 31 -5.41 6.55 25.64
CA ASP A 31 -4.66 6.97 26.82
C ASP A 31 -4.75 8.49 27.05
N ILE A 32 -4.67 9.29 25.98
CA ILE A 32 -4.80 10.75 26.10
C ILE A 32 -6.26 11.22 26.22
N ARG A 33 -7.23 10.32 25.99
CA ARG A 33 -8.68 10.60 26.00
C ARG A 33 -9.08 11.81 25.14
N HIS A 34 -8.34 12.01 24.05
CA HIS A 34 -8.50 13.14 23.14
C HIS A 34 -8.48 12.61 21.71
N MET A 35 -9.61 12.04 21.29
CA MET A 35 -9.75 11.45 19.98
C MET A 35 -9.65 12.50 18.87
N PRO A 36 -9.23 12.11 17.65
CA PRO A 36 -9.36 12.96 16.47
C PRO A 36 -10.82 13.36 16.26
N SER A 37 -11.06 14.50 15.60
CA SER A 37 -12.41 14.91 15.25
C SER A 37 -13.09 13.88 14.34
N ASP A 38 -14.42 13.87 14.30
CA ASP A 38 -15.17 12.95 13.44
C ASP A 38 -14.76 13.10 11.97
N GLU A 39 -14.52 14.33 11.52
CA GLU A 39 -14.07 14.62 10.17
C GLU A 39 -12.65 14.09 9.89
N SER A 40 -11.71 14.28 10.83
CA SER A 40 -10.34 13.76 10.70
C SER A 40 -10.32 12.23 10.72
N ARG A 41 -11.15 11.59 11.56
CA ARG A 41 -11.34 10.13 11.55
C ARG A 41 -11.91 9.64 10.22
N GLN A 42 -12.93 10.33 9.68
CA GLN A 42 -13.52 9.98 8.39
C GLN A 42 -12.50 10.06 7.25
N LYS A 43 -11.70 11.13 7.18
CA LYS A 43 -10.66 11.25 6.14
C LYS A 43 -9.55 10.21 6.27
N MET A 44 -9.14 9.87 7.49
CA MET A 44 -8.19 8.77 7.72
C MET A 44 -8.79 7.41 7.31
N ALA A 45 -10.08 7.18 7.60
CA ALA A 45 -10.78 5.96 7.19
C ALA A 45 -10.86 5.85 5.65
N GLU A 46 -11.26 6.90 4.94
CA GLU A 46 -11.27 6.93 3.47
C GLU A 46 -9.89 6.64 2.88
N LEU A 47 -8.83 7.22 3.47
CA LEU A 47 -7.46 6.97 3.02
C LEU A 47 -7.03 5.52 3.27
N TYR A 48 -7.43 4.95 4.42
CA TYR A 48 -7.18 3.56 4.76
C TYR A 48 -7.90 2.60 3.81
N GLU A 49 -9.17 2.85 3.50
CA GLU A 49 -9.95 2.04 2.56
C GLU A 49 -9.28 1.94 1.18
N ILE A 50 -8.74 3.06 0.67
CA ILE A 50 -7.97 3.05 -0.59
C ILE A 50 -6.72 2.16 -0.46
N ALA A 51 -5.96 2.29 0.63
CA ALA A 51 -4.75 1.50 0.86
C ALA A 51 -5.07 -0.01 1.01
N GLU A 52 -6.14 -0.33 1.73
CA GLU A 52 -6.64 -1.69 1.95
C GLU A 52 -7.09 -2.33 0.64
N ASP A 53 -7.88 -1.61 -0.17
CA ASP A 53 -8.31 -2.09 -1.47
C ASP A 53 -7.14 -2.33 -2.42
N CYS A 54 -6.13 -1.45 -2.41
CA CYS A 54 -4.92 -1.64 -3.17
C CYS A 54 -4.15 -2.88 -2.72
N LEU A 55 -4.08 -3.15 -1.41
CA LEU A 55 -3.46 -4.36 -0.90
C LEU A 55 -4.23 -5.61 -1.33
N LYS A 56 -5.56 -5.63 -1.18
CA LYS A 56 -6.41 -6.74 -1.62
C LYS A 56 -6.21 -7.03 -3.11
N GLN A 57 -6.23 -5.99 -3.95
CA GLN A 57 -6.01 -6.14 -5.39
C GLN A 57 -4.59 -6.60 -5.72
N ALA A 58 -3.57 -6.10 -5.03
CA ALA A 58 -2.19 -6.55 -5.23
C ALA A 58 -2.01 -8.03 -4.84
N MET A 59 -2.71 -8.49 -3.80
CA MET A 59 -2.75 -9.89 -3.41
C MET A 59 -3.47 -10.76 -4.43
N THR A 60 -4.64 -10.34 -4.91
CA THR A 60 -5.34 -11.02 -6.01
C THR A 60 -4.43 -11.12 -7.24
N ALA A 61 -3.80 -10.02 -7.63
CA ALA A 61 -2.85 -9.95 -8.74
C ALA A 61 -1.71 -10.97 -8.59
N PHE A 62 -1.12 -11.04 -7.40
CA PHE A 62 -0.06 -12.01 -7.12
C PHE A 62 -0.56 -13.46 -7.20
N THR A 63 -1.69 -13.77 -6.57
CA THR A 63 -2.20 -15.15 -6.50
C THR A 63 -2.77 -15.68 -7.81
N ALA A 64 -3.32 -14.80 -8.65
CA ALA A 64 -3.96 -15.15 -9.91
C ALA A 64 -3.11 -14.78 -11.13
N GLU A 65 -1.88 -14.31 -10.92
CA GLU A 65 -1.01 -13.74 -11.96
C GLU A 65 -1.70 -12.66 -12.82
N ASP A 66 -2.62 -11.92 -12.20
CA ASP A 66 -3.44 -10.92 -12.87
C ASP A 66 -2.69 -9.58 -12.97
N ILE A 67 -2.08 -9.36 -14.14
CA ILE A 67 -1.31 -8.17 -14.47
C ILE A 67 -2.20 -6.93 -14.59
N GLU A 68 -3.46 -7.07 -15.00
CA GLU A 68 -4.40 -5.95 -15.06
C GLU A 68 -4.71 -5.44 -13.66
N ALA A 69 -4.95 -6.35 -12.70
CA ALA A 69 -5.12 -6.00 -11.30
C ALA A 69 -3.87 -5.32 -10.71
N ALA A 70 -2.66 -5.81 -11.03
CA ALA A 70 -1.43 -5.15 -10.60
C ALA A 70 -1.30 -3.73 -11.17
N ASN A 71 -1.58 -3.54 -12.46
CA ASN A 71 -1.54 -2.24 -13.10
C ASN A 71 -2.59 -1.27 -12.56
N HIS A 72 -3.78 -1.78 -12.20
CA HIS A 72 -4.82 -0.97 -11.57
C HIS A 72 -4.34 -0.40 -10.23
N VAL A 73 -3.70 -1.20 -9.38
CA VAL A 73 -3.08 -0.73 -8.11
C VAL A 73 -2.08 0.39 -8.37
N LEU A 74 -1.21 0.23 -9.36
CA LEU A 74 -0.20 1.23 -9.72
C LEU A 74 -0.82 2.52 -10.28
N GLY A 75 -1.95 2.41 -10.99
CA GLY A 75 -2.71 3.54 -11.52
C GLY A 75 -3.35 4.43 -10.46
N ARG A 76 -3.62 3.92 -9.26
CA ARG A 76 -4.26 4.69 -8.16
C ARG A 76 -3.34 5.70 -7.46
N LYS A 77 -2.08 5.83 -7.89
CA LYS A 77 -1.09 6.72 -7.25
C LYS A 77 -1.56 8.17 -7.11
N SER A 78 -2.15 8.72 -8.16
CA SER A 78 -2.61 10.12 -8.14
C SER A 78 -3.81 10.32 -7.21
N GLU A 79 -4.74 9.37 -7.21
CA GLU A 79 -5.91 9.36 -6.32
C GLU A 79 -5.46 9.30 -4.85
N PHE A 80 -4.59 8.35 -4.52
CA PHE A 80 -4.07 8.18 -3.17
C PHE A 80 -3.30 9.41 -2.69
N ALA A 81 -2.40 9.96 -3.51
CA ALA A 81 -1.64 11.16 -3.16
C ALA A 81 -2.54 12.37 -2.89
N THR A 82 -3.59 12.55 -3.69
CA THR A 82 -4.56 13.64 -3.50
C THR A 82 -5.30 13.50 -2.17
N LYS A 83 -5.72 12.28 -1.83
CA LYS A 83 -6.38 12.02 -0.54
C LYS A 83 -5.43 12.13 0.64
N LEU A 84 -4.19 11.65 0.51
CA LEU A 84 -3.15 11.78 1.53
C LEU A 84 -2.92 13.25 1.88
N ASP A 85 -2.71 14.10 0.87
CA ASP A 85 -2.52 15.54 1.06
C ASP A 85 -3.74 16.21 1.72
N ALA A 86 -4.95 15.84 1.29
CA ALA A 86 -6.18 16.37 1.86
C ALA A 86 -6.39 15.96 3.33
N THR A 87 -5.98 14.76 3.70
CA THR A 87 -6.02 14.25 5.08
C THR A 87 -4.98 14.95 5.95
N LEU A 88 -3.73 15.07 5.48
CA LEU A 88 -2.66 15.78 6.21
C LEU A 88 -2.98 17.26 6.44
N ARG A 89 -3.56 17.95 5.44
CA ARG A 89 -4.04 19.32 5.59
C ARG A 89 -5.10 19.41 6.68
N LYS A 90 -6.09 18.52 6.64
CA LYS A 90 -7.17 18.50 7.64
C LYS A 90 -6.65 18.29 9.07
N VAL A 91 -5.76 17.33 9.26
CA VAL A 91 -5.11 17.06 10.55
C VAL A 91 -4.30 18.29 11.02
N SER A 92 -3.64 18.99 10.10
CA SER A 92 -2.87 20.19 10.39
C SER A 92 -3.75 21.40 10.73
N ASP A 93 -4.88 21.58 10.05
CA ASP A 93 -5.80 22.70 10.28
C ASP A 93 -6.47 22.63 11.66
N GLU A 94 -6.53 21.45 12.28
CA GLU A 94 -7.13 21.22 13.60
C GLU A 94 -6.15 21.33 14.77
N ILE A 95 -4.87 21.66 14.51
CA ILE A 95 -3.87 21.79 15.59
C ILE A 95 -4.16 23.01 16.45
N GLY A 96 -4.52 22.75 17.71
CA GLY A 96 -4.65 23.78 18.74
C GLY A 96 -3.30 24.07 19.42
N PRO A 97 -3.19 25.19 20.16
CA PRO A 97 -1.95 25.59 20.82
C PRO A 97 -1.67 24.80 22.12
N ARG A 98 -2.59 23.96 22.58
CA ARG A 98 -2.42 23.20 23.84
C ARG A 98 -1.54 21.99 23.59
N ASP A 99 -0.74 21.62 24.58
CA ASP A 99 0.10 20.40 24.52
C ASP A 99 -0.71 19.15 24.15
N LEU A 100 -1.94 19.04 24.64
CA LEU A 100 -2.83 17.92 24.32
C LEU A 100 -3.22 17.89 22.83
N ASP A 101 -3.44 19.05 22.21
CA ASP A 101 -3.76 19.16 20.79
C ASP A 101 -2.53 18.80 19.93
N ILE A 102 -1.33 19.23 20.36
CA ILE A 102 -0.06 18.86 19.70
C ILE A 102 0.20 17.35 19.80
N ARG A 103 -0.06 16.74 20.97
CA ARG A 103 0.07 15.29 21.15
C ARG A 103 -0.90 14.52 20.25
N ARG A 104 -2.16 14.92 20.20
CA ARG A 104 -3.17 14.32 19.31
C ARG A 104 -2.73 14.42 17.84
N TYR A 105 -2.32 15.61 17.40
CA TYR A 105 -1.80 15.86 16.06
C TYR A 105 -0.65 14.91 15.69
N ARG A 106 0.31 14.69 16.59
CA ARG A 106 1.43 13.77 16.35
C ARG A 106 0.96 12.33 16.12
N ILE A 107 -0.03 11.86 16.89
CA ILE A 107 -0.60 10.52 16.72
C ILE A 107 -1.36 10.44 15.40
N GLU A 108 -2.12 11.47 15.03
CA GLU A 108 -2.83 11.55 13.74
C GLU A 108 -1.89 11.51 12.55
N VAL A 109 -0.82 12.31 12.55
CA VAL A 109 0.21 12.28 11.50
C VAL A 109 0.87 10.90 11.42
N ALA A 110 1.23 10.32 12.57
CA ALA A 110 1.82 8.99 12.61
C ALA A 110 0.87 7.93 12.01
N MET A 111 -0.44 8.02 12.30
CA MET A 111 -1.44 7.12 11.71
C MET A 111 -1.49 7.26 10.18
N VAL A 112 -1.55 8.50 9.69
CA VAL A 112 -1.56 8.79 8.24
C VAL A 112 -0.30 8.25 7.55
N GLU A 113 0.87 8.36 8.19
CA GLU A 113 2.12 7.76 7.69
C GLU A 113 2.05 6.23 7.62
N ARG A 114 1.41 5.57 8.60
CA ARG A 114 1.22 4.11 8.59
C ARG A 114 0.31 3.69 7.44
N ILE A 115 -0.78 4.44 7.20
CA ILE A 115 -1.66 4.20 6.05
C ILE A 115 -0.90 4.38 4.72
N ASN A 116 -0.05 5.39 4.60
CA ASN A 116 0.81 5.57 3.42
C ASN A 116 1.79 4.40 3.24
N ARG A 117 2.41 3.91 4.32
CA ARG A 117 3.29 2.72 4.27
C ARG A 117 2.53 1.47 3.82
N LEU A 118 1.27 1.30 4.23
CA LEU A 118 0.41 0.20 3.77
C LEU A 118 0.21 0.27 2.26
N TYR A 119 -0.16 1.44 1.74
CA TYR A 119 -0.33 1.68 0.31
C TYR A 119 0.96 1.42 -0.49
N GLU A 120 2.10 1.93 -0.03
CA GLU A 120 3.37 1.73 -0.72
C GLU A 120 3.81 0.25 -0.71
N ARG A 121 3.48 -0.52 0.33
CA ARG A 121 3.69 -1.97 0.34
C ARG A 121 2.80 -2.67 -0.69
N ALA A 122 1.53 -2.30 -0.80
CA ALA A 122 0.63 -2.83 -1.84
C ALA A 122 1.20 -2.59 -3.25
N ARG A 123 1.72 -1.39 -3.52
CA ARG A 123 2.37 -1.08 -4.80
C ARG A 123 3.62 -1.92 -5.05
N ARG A 124 4.43 -2.17 -4.03
CA ARG A 124 5.63 -3.02 -4.16
C ARG A 124 5.26 -4.47 -4.47
N ILE A 125 4.18 -4.98 -3.87
CA ILE A 125 3.63 -6.30 -4.21
C ILE A 125 3.19 -6.31 -5.68
N ALA A 126 2.43 -5.30 -6.14
CA ALA A 126 2.02 -5.21 -7.54
C ALA A 126 3.21 -5.15 -8.51
N HIS A 127 4.27 -4.39 -8.19
CA HIS A 127 5.50 -4.38 -8.98
C HIS A 127 6.21 -5.74 -9.00
N ALA A 128 6.28 -6.43 -7.86
CA ALA A 128 6.87 -7.76 -7.77
C ALA A 128 6.09 -8.79 -8.59
N THR A 129 4.75 -8.73 -8.59
CA THR A 129 3.87 -9.56 -9.43
C THR A 129 4.21 -9.42 -10.91
N ILE A 130 4.30 -8.18 -11.40
CA ILE A 130 4.65 -7.91 -12.81
C ILE A 130 6.05 -8.44 -13.13
N ALA A 131 7.01 -8.25 -12.22
CA ALA A 131 8.37 -8.75 -12.40
C ALA A 131 8.46 -10.28 -12.42
N ILE A 132 7.63 -10.99 -11.66
CA ILE A 132 7.54 -12.47 -11.71
C ILE A 132 7.04 -12.90 -13.08
N LYS A 133 5.94 -12.31 -13.57
CA LYS A 133 5.36 -12.70 -14.85
C LYS A 133 6.32 -12.47 -16.02
N ASN A 134 7.01 -11.34 -16.03
CA ASN A 134 7.98 -11.01 -17.08
C ASN A 134 9.24 -11.90 -17.05
N GLN A 135 9.52 -12.60 -15.93
CA GLN A 135 10.60 -13.58 -15.85
C GLN A 135 10.17 -14.96 -16.35
N GLU A 136 8.87 -15.24 -16.42
CA GLU A 136 8.29 -16.49 -16.90
C GLU A 136 8.02 -16.49 -18.41
N GLU A 137 7.84 -15.31 -19.03
CA GLU A 137 7.76 -15.19 -20.48
C GLU A 137 9.15 -15.35 -21.12
N PRO A 138 9.37 -16.34 -22.01
CA PRO A 138 10.63 -16.48 -22.73
C PRO A 138 10.86 -15.28 -23.64
N ALA A 139 12.13 -14.86 -23.77
CA ALA A 139 12.50 -13.78 -24.67
C ALA A 139 12.04 -14.09 -26.11
N PRO A 140 11.49 -13.10 -26.86
CA PRO A 140 10.97 -13.30 -28.21
C PRO A 140 12.00 -13.88 -29.21
N ASP A 141 13.28 -13.83 -28.89
CA ASP A 141 14.36 -14.37 -29.73
C ASP A 141 14.51 -15.91 -29.64
N GLU A 142 13.96 -16.58 -28.63
CA GLU A 142 14.07 -18.04 -28.50
C GLU A 142 12.98 -18.80 -29.29
N GLN A 143 11.85 -18.16 -29.60
CA GLN A 143 10.79 -18.76 -30.43
C GLN A 143 11.16 -18.78 -31.93
N ASN A 144 11.97 -17.83 -32.40
CA ASN A 144 12.41 -17.78 -33.80
C ASN A 144 13.53 -18.78 -34.13
N ALA A 145 14.37 -19.15 -33.15
CA ALA A 145 15.43 -20.14 -33.33
C ALA A 145 14.91 -21.59 -33.38
N ALA A 146 13.80 -21.88 -32.68
CA ALA A 146 13.17 -23.19 -32.72
C ALA A 146 12.39 -23.44 -34.02
N SER A 147 11.86 -22.39 -34.66
CA SER A 147 11.11 -22.52 -35.92
C SER A 147 12.01 -22.71 -37.14
N THR A 148 13.25 -22.22 -37.13
CA THR A 148 14.15 -22.32 -38.30
C THR A 148 14.83 -23.68 -38.45
N ILE A 149 14.88 -24.50 -37.39
CA ILE A 149 15.44 -25.86 -37.45
C ILE A 149 14.41 -26.87 -37.95
N ALA A 150 13.11 -26.63 -37.71
CA ALA A 150 12.03 -27.51 -38.15
C ALA A 150 11.73 -27.43 -39.66
N ASP A 151 11.96 -26.27 -40.29
CA ASP A 151 11.77 -26.07 -41.74
C ASP A 151 12.99 -26.48 -42.59
N ALA A 152 14.09 -26.90 -41.95
CA ALA A 152 15.34 -27.30 -42.60
C ALA A 152 15.61 -28.81 -42.63
N MET A 153 14.65 -29.65 -42.19
CA MET A 153 14.66 -31.12 -42.31
C MET A 153 13.57 -31.61 -43.27
#